data_AF-A0A9Q5HYQ2-F1
#
_entry.id   AF-A0A9Q5HYQ2-F1
#
_cell.length_a   1.000
_cell.length_b   1.000
_cell.length_c   1.000
_cell.angle_alpha   90.00
_cell.angle_beta   90.00
_cell.angle_gamma   90.00
#
_symmetry.space_group_name_H-M   'P 1'
#
loop_
_entity.id
_entity.type
_entity.pdbx_description
1 polymer ?
#
loop_
_entity_poly.entity_id
_entity_poly.type
_entity_poly.pdbx_seq_one_letter_code
_entity_poly.pdbx_strand_id
1 'polypeptide(L)'
;MTPNSDPRSLLGSTPSSEQLTDYLNQLAHLTSSKQVPNPEIKSYSDALYMTYYPLGVSLMFVDKNGSKSIKGIDAQSENLVLDSIDIYNPEQEEAKEDAKPSKGSTVSGQVYAPYPANLVLLLLPGTVNNKPRPPELTITSSSTGKDLLINLGEPDRKGGGAGPSSGSISIWCEWSKDGVMIEFGGPDAKGPHAWERGKDAKWRVVTLFRLKAA
;
A
#
# COMPACT_ATOMS: atom_id res chain seq x y z
N MET A 1 -6.82 8.59 19.22
CA MET A 1 -7.91 8.19 18.31
C MET A 1 -7.27 7.36 17.22
N THR A 2 -7.76 6.14 16.99
CA THR A 2 -7.31 5.31 15.87
C THR A 2 -7.89 5.86 14.57
N PRO A 3 -7.16 5.84 13.44
CA PRO A 3 -7.76 6.03 12.12
C PRO A 3 -8.65 4.82 11.83
N ASN A 4 -9.86 4.83 12.41
CA ASN A 4 -10.88 3.78 12.24
C ASN A 4 -11.70 3.96 10.96
N SER A 5 -11.34 4.92 10.11
CA SER A 5 -11.98 5.14 8.83
C SER A 5 -11.20 4.46 7.72
N ASP A 6 -11.94 3.85 6.81
CA ASP A 6 -11.41 3.33 5.55
C ASP A 6 -10.64 4.41 4.78
N PRO A 7 -9.32 4.25 4.55
CA PRO A 7 -8.53 5.28 3.87
C PRO A 7 -8.96 5.51 2.41
N ARG A 8 -9.74 4.60 1.81
CA ARG A 8 -10.33 4.83 0.49
C ARG A 8 -11.28 6.03 0.46
N SER A 9 -11.80 6.46 1.62
CA SER A 9 -12.60 7.68 1.73
C SER A 9 -11.82 8.95 1.37
N LEU A 10 -10.48 8.91 1.43
CA LEU A 10 -9.60 10.02 1.05
C LEU A 10 -9.38 10.13 -0.46
N LEU A 11 -9.66 9.06 -1.21
CA LEU A 11 -9.43 9.03 -2.64
C LEU A 11 -10.29 10.08 -3.36
N GLY A 12 -9.67 10.83 -4.27
CA GLY A 12 -10.26 11.98 -4.94
C GLY A 12 -10.05 13.32 -4.21
N SER A 13 -9.51 13.31 -2.99
CA SER A 13 -9.18 14.53 -2.25
C SER A 13 -7.97 15.26 -2.85
N THR A 14 -7.91 16.58 -2.68
CA THR A 14 -6.75 17.38 -3.09
C THR A 14 -5.61 17.27 -2.06
N PRO A 15 -4.35 17.58 -2.43
CA PRO A 15 -3.22 17.50 -1.52
C PRO A 15 -3.38 18.35 -0.24
N SER A 16 -4.13 19.45 -0.34
CA SER A 16 -4.42 20.45 0.70
C SER A 16 -5.68 20.15 1.52
N SER A 17 -6.38 19.04 1.24
CA SER A 17 -7.64 18.73 1.91
C SER A 17 -7.48 18.50 3.42
N GLU A 18 -8.46 18.98 4.20
CA GLU A 18 -8.48 18.82 5.65
C GLU A 18 -8.52 17.34 6.04
N GLN A 19 -9.32 16.52 5.35
CA GLN A 19 -9.42 15.08 5.61
C GLN A 19 -8.09 14.34 5.45
N LEU A 20 -7.32 14.67 4.41
CA LEU A 20 -6.01 14.07 4.20
C LEU A 20 -5.00 14.55 5.25
N THR A 21 -5.06 15.84 5.60
CA THR A 21 -4.23 16.42 6.66
C THR A 21 -4.50 15.77 8.01
N ASP A 22 -5.76 15.56 8.36
CA ASP A 22 -6.18 14.87 9.58
C ASP A 22 -5.71 13.42 9.61
N TYR A 23 -5.83 12.71 8.49
CA TYR A 23 -5.33 11.34 8.37
C TYR A 23 -3.82 11.26 8.61
N LEU A 24 -3.03 12.12 7.97
CA LEU A 24 -1.58 12.15 8.15
C LEU A 24 -1.19 12.54 9.60
N ASN A 25 -1.91 13.48 10.23
CA ASN A 25 -1.70 13.83 11.63
C ASN A 25 -2.00 12.67 12.58
N GLN A 26 -3.05 11.90 12.32
CA GLN A 26 -3.37 10.70 13.10
C GLN A 26 -2.25 9.65 13.01
N LEU A 27 -1.72 9.40 11.81
CA LEU A 27 -0.58 8.50 11.63
C LEU A 27 0.69 9.02 12.31
N ALA A 28 0.97 10.32 12.22
CA ALA A 28 2.10 10.94 12.91
C ALA A 28 1.99 10.77 14.43
N HIS A 29 0.78 10.93 14.99
CA HIS A 29 0.55 10.70 16.41
C HIS A 29 0.80 9.24 16.82
N LEU A 30 0.36 8.27 16.01
CA LEU A 30 0.58 6.84 16.28
C LEU A 30 2.06 6.43 16.19
N THR A 31 2.86 7.12 15.38
CA THR A 31 4.32 6.92 15.30
C THR A 31 5.10 7.72 16.34
N SER A 32 4.42 8.37 17.29
CA SER A 32 5.02 9.28 18.28
C SER A 32 5.78 10.47 17.68
N SER A 33 5.45 10.85 16.44
CA SER A 33 5.98 12.03 15.78
C SER A 33 5.24 13.29 16.25
N LYS A 34 5.97 14.37 16.54
CA LYS A 34 5.38 15.64 17.00
C LYS A 34 4.58 16.38 15.92
N GLN A 35 4.91 16.10 14.65
CA GLN A 35 4.29 16.69 13.46
C GLN A 35 4.35 15.68 12.32
N VAL A 36 3.53 15.88 11.29
CA VAL A 36 3.62 15.10 10.05
C VAL A 36 5.03 15.28 9.46
N PRO A 37 5.76 14.18 9.15
CA PRO A 37 7.07 14.29 8.51
C PRO A 37 6.93 14.87 7.10
N ASN A 38 7.96 15.58 6.64
CA ASN A 38 7.99 16.08 5.27
C ASN A 38 8.00 14.90 4.28
N PRO A 39 7.13 14.87 3.27
CA PRO A 39 7.17 13.83 2.26
C PRO A 39 8.36 14.00 1.33
N GLU A 40 8.88 12.89 0.81
CA GLU A 40 9.66 12.92 -0.43
C GLU A 40 8.69 13.10 -1.60
N ILE A 41 8.92 14.13 -2.42
CA ILE A 41 8.07 14.44 -3.58
C ILE A 41 8.78 13.99 -4.85
N LYS A 42 8.12 13.11 -5.63
CA LYS A 42 8.59 12.68 -6.96
C LYS A 42 7.50 12.95 -7.99
N SER A 43 7.82 13.78 -8.99
CA SER A 43 6.91 14.11 -10.08
C SER A 43 7.32 13.37 -11.35
N TYR A 44 6.35 12.70 -11.96
CA TYR A 44 6.44 12.10 -13.29
C TYR A 44 5.55 12.88 -14.26
N SER A 45 5.56 12.49 -15.54
CA SER A 45 4.71 13.13 -16.52
C SER A 45 3.24 13.05 -16.15
N ASP A 46 2.79 11.95 -15.56
CA ASP A 46 1.39 11.57 -15.38
C ASP A 46 0.95 11.48 -13.92
N ALA A 47 1.88 11.42 -12.97
CA ALA A 47 1.58 11.28 -11.55
C ALA A 47 2.61 11.99 -10.65
N LEU A 48 2.16 12.44 -9.48
CA LEU A 48 2.98 13.02 -8.43
C LEU A 48 2.87 12.16 -7.19
N TYR A 49 4.01 11.73 -6.66
CA TYR A 49 4.07 10.93 -5.45
C TYR A 49 4.51 11.80 -4.27
N MET A 50 3.81 11.68 -3.15
CA MET A 50 4.23 12.17 -1.85
C MET A 50 4.45 10.98 -0.92
N THR A 51 5.70 10.68 -0.63
CA THR A 51 6.09 9.50 0.15
C THR A 51 6.46 9.89 1.58
N TYR A 52 5.71 9.36 2.55
CA TYR A 52 5.94 9.57 3.98
C TYR A 52 6.57 8.33 4.59
N TYR A 53 7.88 8.14 4.36
CA TYR A 53 8.62 6.96 4.83
C TYR A 53 8.41 6.63 6.32
N PRO A 54 8.44 7.59 7.28
CA PRO A 54 8.24 7.29 8.69
C PRO A 54 6.81 6.86 9.04
N LEU A 55 5.83 7.17 8.18
CA LEU A 55 4.43 6.78 8.36
C LEU A 55 4.08 5.48 7.63
N GLY A 56 4.99 4.95 6.80
CA GLY A 56 4.73 3.76 6.01
C GLY A 56 3.66 3.97 4.93
N VAL A 57 3.54 5.18 4.37
CA VAL A 57 2.57 5.47 3.30
C VAL A 57 3.18 6.24 2.14
N SER A 58 2.68 6.00 0.92
CA SER A 58 2.93 6.83 -0.26
C SER A 58 1.61 7.20 -0.92
N LEU A 59 1.46 8.47 -1.25
CA LEU A 59 0.25 9.03 -1.86
C LEU A 59 0.53 9.36 -3.32
N MET A 60 -0.25 8.81 -4.24
CA MET A 60 -0.14 9.10 -5.66
C MET A 60 -1.26 10.05 -6.08
N PHE A 61 -0.89 11.19 -6.63
CA PHE A 61 -1.80 12.20 -7.15
C PHE A 61 -1.74 12.23 -8.68
N VAL A 62 -2.90 12.47 -9.29
CA VAL A 62 -3.06 12.65 -10.74
C VAL A 62 -3.83 13.92 -11.04
N ASP A 63 -3.83 14.34 -12.30
CA ASP A 63 -4.65 15.48 -12.74
C ASP A 63 -6.15 15.20 -12.55
N LYS A 64 -6.86 16.12 -11.92
CA LYS A 64 -8.30 16.04 -11.64
C LYS A 64 -9.15 15.91 -12.90
N ASN A 65 -8.70 16.50 -14.00
CA ASN A 65 -9.40 16.51 -15.28
C ASN A 65 -8.93 15.38 -16.21
N GLY A 66 -8.04 14.49 -15.73
CA GLY A 66 -7.50 13.39 -16.53
C GLY A 66 -6.49 13.84 -17.59
N SER A 67 -5.85 15.00 -17.42
CA SER A 67 -4.73 15.39 -18.28
C SER A 67 -3.64 14.33 -18.25
N LYS A 68 -3.06 14.02 -19.42
CA LYS A 68 -1.93 13.09 -19.55
C LYS A 68 -0.61 13.67 -19.01
N SER A 69 -0.58 14.97 -18.71
CA SER A 69 0.62 15.65 -18.26
C SER A 69 0.35 16.55 -17.06
N ILE A 70 1.09 16.34 -15.97
CA ILE A 70 1.15 17.19 -14.78
C ILE A 70 2.49 17.92 -14.61
N LYS A 71 3.32 17.94 -15.66
CA LYS A 71 4.63 18.63 -15.63
C LYS A 71 4.47 20.09 -15.20
N GLY A 72 5.21 20.48 -14.17
CA GLY A 72 5.23 21.86 -13.66
C GLY A 72 4.02 22.24 -12.81
N ILE A 73 3.11 21.31 -12.52
CA ILE A 73 2.04 21.52 -11.53
C ILE A 73 2.67 21.52 -10.14
N ASP A 74 2.27 22.52 -9.34
CA ASP A 74 2.67 22.61 -7.93
C ASP A 74 2.12 21.41 -7.13
N ALA A 75 2.93 20.88 -6.21
CA ALA A 75 2.57 19.68 -5.46
C ALA A 75 1.33 19.89 -4.56
N GLN A 76 1.00 21.14 -4.20
CA GLN A 76 -0.18 21.51 -3.41
C GLN A 76 -1.34 22.00 -4.30
N SER A 77 -1.28 21.79 -5.61
CA SER A 77 -2.30 22.29 -6.53
C SER A 77 -3.66 21.60 -6.33
N GLU A 78 -4.73 22.40 -6.31
CA GLU A 78 -6.13 21.92 -6.33
C GLU A 78 -6.53 21.21 -7.65
N ASN A 79 -5.66 21.27 -8.67
CA ASN A 79 -5.82 20.50 -9.91
C ASN A 79 -5.37 19.05 -9.76
N LEU A 80 -4.77 18.68 -8.63
CA LEU A 80 -4.39 17.31 -8.31
C LEU A 80 -5.45 16.65 -7.44
N VAL A 81 -5.62 15.34 -7.63
CA VAL A 81 -6.49 14.51 -6.79
C VAL A 81 -5.79 13.20 -6.43
N LEU A 82 -5.99 12.73 -5.21
CA LEU A 82 -5.43 11.49 -4.71
C LEU A 82 -6.03 10.30 -5.46
N ASP A 83 -5.21 9.56 -6.19
CA ASP A 83 -5.63 8.44 -7.01
C ASP A 83 -5.37 7.08 -6.34
N SER A 84 -4.23 6.96 -5.67
CA SER A 84 -3.90 5.77 -4.89
C SER A 84 -3.12 6.07 -3.61
N ILE A 85 -3.21 5.13 -2.67
CA ILE A 85 -2.48 5.11 -1.41
C ILE A 85 -1.77 3.77 -1.32
N ASP A 86 -0.44 3.78 -1.29
CA ASP A 86 0.36 2.61 -0.96
C ASP A 86 0.66 2.61 0.53
N ILE A 87 0.36 1.49 1.19
CA ILE A 87 0.55 1.27 2.62
C ILE A 87 1.58 0.16 2.79
N TYR A 88 2.62 0.40 3.58
CA TYR A 88 3.79 -0.46 3.67
C TYR A 88 3.85 -1.23 5.00
N ASN A 89 4.21 -2.51 4.92
CA ASN A 89 4.53 -3.39 6.03
C ASN A 89 5.80 -4.18 5.68
N PRO A 90 6.95 -3.50 5.58
CA PRO A 90 8.19 -4.18 5.28
C PRO A 90 8.51 -5.15 6.42
N GLU A 91 9.02 -6.34 6.05
CA GLU A 91 9.61 -7.23 7.04
C GLU A 91 10.77 -6.50 7.69
N GLN A 92 10.78 -6.44 9.02
CA GLN A 92 11.98 -6.05 9.74
C GLN A 92 12.98 -7.17 9.48
N GLU A 93 14.01 -6.90 8.68
CA GLU A 93 15.13 -7.83 8.58
C GLU A 93 15.68 -7.99 10.00
N GLU A 94 15.52 -9.18 10.57
CA GLU A 94 16.25 -9.55 11.79
C GLU A 94 17.73 -9.31 11.47
N ALA A 95 18.36 -8.40 12.21
CA ALA A 95 19.78 -8.11 12.07
C ALA A 95 20.54 -9.42 12.25
N LYS A 96 20.95 -10.05 11.16
CA LYS A 96 21.79 -11.23 11.20
C LYS A 96 23.12 -10.79 11.77
N GLU A 97 23.40 -11.15 13.02
CA GLU A 97 24.61 -10.75 13.78
C GLU A 97 25.93 -11.14 13.06
N ASP A 98 25.88 -12.02 12.05
CA ASP A 98 27.07 -12.52 11.33
C ASP A 98 27.18 -12.12 9.85
N ALA A 99 26.34 -11.20 9.36
CA ALA A 99 26.44 -10.76 7.97
C ALA A 99 27.62 -9.78 7.80
N LYS A 100 28.77 -10.28 7.31
CA LYS A 100 29.88 -9.44 6.82
C LYS A 100 29.32 -8.36 5.89
N PRO A 101 29.73 -7.09 6.03
CA PRO A 101 29.22 -6.00 5.22
C PRO A 101 29.47 -6.30 3.75
N SER A 102 28.41 -6.59 3.00
CA SER A 102 28.47 -6.69 1.56
C SER A 102 28.83 -5.30 1.02
N LYS A 103 30.09 -5.15 0.58
CA LYS A 103 30.55 -3.99 -0.19
C LYS A 103 29.74 -3.92 -1.49
N GLY A 104 28.64 -3.18 -1.48
CA GLY A 104 27.83 -3.00 -2.68
C GLY A 104 26.38 -2.60 -2.45
N SER A 105 26.11 -1.65 -1.56
CA SER A 105 24.91 -0.80 -1.69
C SER A 105 25.05 0.39 -0.74
N THR A 106 25.81 1.40 -1.17
CA THR A 106 25.71 2.74 -0.60
C THR A 106 24.47 3.39 -1.19
N VAL A 107 23.29 2.85 -0.89
CA VAL A 107 22.04 3.57 -1.07
C VAL A 107 21.57 3.88 0.33
N SER A 108 21.89 5.08 0.80
CA SER A 108 21.20 5.75 1.90
C SER A 108 19.75 6.04 1.50
N GLY A 109 19.03 5.02 1.04
CA GLY A 109 17.65 5.10 0.61
C GLY A 109 16.79 5.06 1.84
N GLN A 110 15.86 6.01 1.94
CA GLN A 110 14.89 6.00 3.03
C GLN A 110 14.15 4.65 3.02
N VAL A 111 14.20 3.97 4.16
CA VAL A 111 13.49 2.70 4.38
C VAL A 111 12.12 3.03 4.92
N TYR A 112 11.08 2.41 4.36
CA TYR A 112 9.72 2.56 4.88
C TYR A 112 9.63 2.01 6.30
N ALA A 113 8.99 2.77 7.19
CA ALA A 113 8.50 2.22 8.45
C ALA A 113 7.25 1.36 8.18
N PRO A 114 6.95 0.37 9.03
CA PRO A 114 5.66 -0.31 8.97
C PRO A 114 4.53 0.66 9.32
N TYR A 115 3.40 0.51 8.64
CA TYR A 115 2.18 1.27 8.91
C TYR A 115 1.73 1.08 10.37
N PRO A 116 1.43 2.16 11.11
CA PRO A 116 1.33 2.13 12.57
C PRO A 116 -0.04 1.67 13.09
N ALA A 117 -0.97 1.25 12.21
CA ALA A 117 -2.35 0.88 12.59
C ALA A 117 -2.81 -0.39 11.86
N ASN A 118 -3.90 -0.99 12.33
CA ASN A 118 -4.63 -1.96 11.54
C ASN A 118 -5.38 -1.23 10.42
N LEU A 119 -5.36 -1.79 9.21
CA LEU A 119 -6.08 -1.25 8.08
C LEU A 119 -7.49 -1.85 8.02
N VAL A 120 -8.51 -1.01 8.14
CA VAL A 120 -9.91 -1.41 8.12
C VAL A 120 -10.55 -0.97 6.80
N LEU A 121 -11.09 -1.92 6.05
CA LEU A 121 -11.61 -1.72 4.70
C LEU A 121 -13.09 -2.14 4.63
N LEU A 122 -13.98 -1.21 4.24
CA LEU A 122 -15.38 -1.52 3.95
C LEU A 122 -15.54 -2.27 2.63
N LEU A 123 -16.08 -3.48 2.67
CA LEU A 123 -16.28 -4.30 1.49
C LEU A 123 -17.68 -4.04 0.91
N LEU A 124 -17.79 -3.91 -0.42
CA LEU A 124 -19.09 -3.91 -1.10
C LEU A 124 -19.88 -5.20 -0.76
N PRO A 125 -21.20 -5.29 -0.94
CA PRO A 125 -21.89 -6.57 -0.81
C PRO A 125 -21.39 -7.59 -1.84
N GLY A 126 -21.22 -8.85 -1.43
CA GLY A 126 -20.72 -9.91 -2.31
C GLY A 126 -20.81 -11.28 -1.66
N THR A 127 -20.37 -12.31 -2.39
CA THR A 127 -20.30 -13.68 -1.86
C THR A 127 -18.93 -14.29 -2.06
N VAL A 128 -18.47 -15.06 -1.08
CA VAL A 128 -17.25 -15.88 -1.13
C VAL A 128 -17.68 -17.30 -0.75
N ASN A 129 -17.37 -18.29 -1.60
CA ASN A 129 -17.76 -19.69 -1.38
C ASN A 129 -19.27 -19.88 -1.10
N ASN A 130 -20.14 -19.20 -1.86
CA ASN A 130 -21.59 -19.18 -1.70
C ASN A 130 -22.11 -18.66 -0.36
N LYS A 131 -21.27 -17.96 0.42
CA LYS A 131 -21.66 -17.28 1.66
C LYS A 131 -21.52 -15.77 1.49
N PRO A 132 -22.37 -14.94 2.12
CA PRO A 132 -22.16 -13.51 2.17
C PRO A 132 -20.77 -13.20 2.71
N ARG A 133 -20.04 -12.33 2.02
CA ARG A 133 -18.75 -11.84 2.53
C ARG A 133 -18.97 -10.87 3.69
N PRO A 134 -18.01 -10.74 4.62
CA PRO A 134 -18.14 -9.76 5.70
C PRO A 134 -18.21 -8.34 5.13
N PRO A 135 -18.90 -7.41 5.81
CA PRO A 135 -18.99 -6.01 5.38
C PRO A 135 -17.67 -5.24 5.56
N GLU A 136 -16.73 -5.80 6.30
CA GLU A 136 -15.47 -5.17 6.66
C GLU A 136 -14.33 -6.19 6.66
N LEU A 137 -13.15 -5.76 6.23
CA LEU A 137 -11.90 -6.49 6.33
C LEU A 137 -10.92 -5.71 7.21
N THR A 138 -10.44 -6.34 8.27
CA THR A 138 -9.31 -5.84 9.05
C THR A 138 -8.02 -6.52 8.63
N ILE A 139 -7.04 -5.75 8.16
CA ILE A 139 -5.69 -6.20 7.82
C ILE A 139 -4.74 -5.73 8.92
N THR A 140 -4.17 -6.67 9.67
CA THR A 140 -3.14 -6.40 10.69
C THR A 140 -1.75 -6.60 10.07
N SER A 141 -0.68 -6.13 10.72
CA SER A 141 0.70 -6.36 10.26
C SER A 141 1.08 -7.85 10.14
N SER A 142 0.32 -8.75 10.77
CA SER A 142 0.51 -10.19 10.73
C SER A 142 -0.41 -10.92 9.75
N SER A 143 -1.34 -10.22 9.08
CA SER A 143 -2.26 -10.84 8.14
C SER A 143 -1.51 -11.51 6.98
N THR A 144 -1.99 -12.69 6.60
CA THR A 144 -1.40 -13.54 5.56
C THR A 144 -2.27 -13.59 4.31
N GLY A 145 -1.75 -14.16 3.23
CA GLY A 145 -2.54 -14.43 2.02
C GLY A 145 -3.80 -15.22 2.31
N LYS A 146 -3.74 -16.22 3.18
CA LYS A 146 -4.90 -17.03 3.59
C LYS A 146 -5.97 -16.18 4.27
N ASP A 147 -5.58 -15.29 5.18
CA ASP A 147 -6.53 -14.43 5.90
C ASP A 147 -7.26 -13.50 4.93
N LEU A 148 -6.55 -12.97 3.93
CA LEU A 148 -7.12 -12.09 2.93
C LEU A 148 -8.08 -12.82 1.98
N LEU A 149 -7.68 -14.00 1.48
CA LEU A 149 -8.50 -14.79 0.55
C LEU A 149 -9.80 -15.30 1.19
N ILE A 150 -9.81 -15.63 2.48
CA ILE A 150 -11.04 -16.06 3.18
C ILE A 150 -12.10 -14.96 3.17
N ASN A 151 -11.69 -13.69 3.21
CA ASN A 151 -12.59 -12.54 3.30
C ASN A 151 -12.91 -11.94 1.92
N LEU A 152 -11.93 -11.86 1.02
CA LEU A 152 -12.06 -11.22 -0.29
C LEU A 152 -12.46 -12.20 -1.41
N GLY A 153 -12.21 -13.50 -1.24
CA GLY A 153 -12.39 -14.51 -2.27
C GLY A 153 -11.27 -14.48 -3.32
N GLU A 154 -11.55 -15.06 -4.49
CA GLU A 154 -10.59 -15.12 -5.60
C GLU A 154 -10.33 -13.72 -6.17
N PRO A 155 -9.07 -13.34 -6.44
CA PRO A 155 -8.74 -12.05 -7.02
C PRO A 155 -9.10 -11.98 -8.50
N ASP A 156 -9.42 -10.78 -8.98
CA ASP A 156 -9.69 -10.52 -10.40
C ASP A 156 -8.40 -10.63 -11.24
N ARG A 157 -7.28 -10.18 -10.66
CA ARG A 157 -5.96 -10.22 -11.30
C ARG A 157 -4.92 -10.69 -10.31
N LYS A 158 -3.90 -11.39 -10.81
CA LYS A 158 -2.79 -11.87 -10.01
C LYS A 158 -1.53 -12.01 -10.86
N GLY A 159 -0.36 -11.87 -10.25
CA GLY A 159 0.90 -11.95 -10.97
C GLY A 159 2.13 -12.03 -10.07
N GLY A 160 3.30 -12.13 -10.68
CA GLY A 160 4.57 -12.29 -9.97
C GLY A 160 4.90 -13.73 -9.56
N GLY A 161 5.89 -13.87 -8.66
CA GLY A 161 6.43 -15.15 -8.21
C GLY A 161 7.38 -15.86 -9.20
N ALA A 162 7.33 -15.51 -10.49
CA ALA A 162 8.21 -16.08 -11.50
C ALA A 162 9.60 -15.42 -11.49
N GLY A 163 10.66 -16.23 -11.51
CA GLY A 163 12.06 -15.80 -11.61
C GLY A 163 12.98 -16.46 -10.57
N PRO A 164 14.30 -16.36 -10.72
CA PRO A 164 15.25 -16.82 -9.70
C PRO A 164 15.06 -16.01 -8.41
N SER A 165 15.29 -16.64 -7.24
CA SER A 165 15.07 -16.02 -5.93
C SER A 165 15.82 -14.71 -5.70
N SER A 166 16.86 -14.43 -6.48
CA SER A 166 17.66 -13.19 -6.45
C SER A 166 17.05 -12.02 -7.23
N GLY A 167 15.94 -12.21 -7.96
CA GLY A 167 15.33 -11.17 -8.80
C GLY A 167 13.84 -11.34 -9.10
N SER A 168 13.18 -12.37 -8.57
CA SER A 168 11.74 -12.54 -8.75
C SER A 168 10.96 -11.45 -8.02
N ILE A 169 10.02 -10.82 -8.72
CA ILE A 169 8.97 -10.01 -8.09
C ILE A 169 8.12 -10.91 -7.19
N SER A 170 7.70 -10.38 -6.05
CA SER A 170 6.75 -11.08 -5.18
C SER A 170 5.44 -11.34 -5.89
N ILE A 171 4.71 -12.37 -5.45
CA ILE A 171 3.32 -12.54 -5.87
C ILE A 171 2.47 -11.37 -5.38
N TRP A 172 1.47 -11.01 -6.18
CA TRP A 172 0.48 -9.99 -5.86
C TRP A 172 -0.91 -10.39 -6.36
N CYS A 173 -1.93 -9.88 -5.68
CA CYS A 173 -3.35 -10.10 -5.99
C CYS A 173 -4.10 -8.77 -6.02
N GLU A 174 -5.08 -8.63 -6.92
CA GLU A 174 -5.94 -7.45 -7.04
C GLU A 174 -7.41 -7.84 -7.02
N TRP A 175 -8.20 -7.14 -6.21
CA TRP A 175 -9.66 -7.18 -6.18
C TRP A 175 -10.17 -5.85 -6.70
N SER A 176 -10.33 -5.76 -8.02
CA SER A 176 -10.56 -4.51 -8.74
C SER A 176 -11.86 -3.84 -8.31
N LYS A 177 -12.90 -4.61 -7.97
CA LYS A 177 -14.19 -4.07 -7.49
C LYS A 177 -14.10 -3.43 -6.11
N ASP A 178 -13.15 -3.88 -5.28
CA ASP A 178 -12.90 -3.31 -3.97
C ASP A 178 -11.83 -2.21 -4.03
N GLY A 179 -11.14 -2.01 -5.16
CA GLY A 179 -10.10 -0.99 -5.26
C GLY A 179 -8.88 -1.30 -4.40
N VAL A 180 -8.52 -2.59 -4.31
CA VAL A 180 -7.44 -3.10 -3.45
C VAL A 180 -6.51 -4.00 -4.26
N MET A 181 -5.21 -3.74 -4.17
CA MET A 181 -4.14 -4.64 -4.60
C MET A 181 -3.22 -4.93 -3.42
N ILE A 182 -2.75 -6.16 -3.29
CA ILE A 182 -1.87 -6.60 -2.19
C ILE A 182 -0.66 -7.32 -2.77
N GLU A 183 0.54 -6.84 -2.43
CA GLU A 183 1.82 -7.53 -2.66
C GLU A 183 2.23 -8.28 -1.39
N PHE A 184 2.71 -9.51 -1.55
CA PHE A 184 3.17 -10.35 -0.44
C PHE A 184 4.69 -10.28 -0.25
N GLY A 185 5.13 -10.38 1.00
CA GLY A 185 6.53 -10.31 1.41
C GLY A 185 7.17 -11.68 1.66
N GLY A 186 8.47 -11.64 1.89
CA GLY A 186 9.21 -12.79 2.40
C GLY A 186 9.55 -13.87 1.38
N PRO A 187 10.23 -14.94 1.84
CA PRO A 187 10.66 -16.05 0.99
C PRO A 187 9.46 -16.83 0.42
N ASP A 188 8.30 -16.80 1.07
CA ASP A 188 7.08 -17.50 0.65
C ASP A 188 6.33 -16.82 -0.49
N ALA A 189 6.61 -15.55 -0.75
CA ALA A 189 6.03 -14.81 -1.85
C ALA A 189 6.88 -14.85 -3.14
N LYS A 190 8.04 -15.51 -3.14
CA LYS A 190 9.05 -15.41 -4.22
C LYS A 190 9.61 -16.76 -4.66
N GLY A 191 10.07 -16.79 -5.91
CA GLY A 191 10.73 -17.95 -6.51
C GLY A 191 9.78 -19.11 -6.85
N PRO A 192 10.34 -20.29 -7.18
CA PRO A 192 9.55 -21.48 -7.47
C PRO A 192 8.53 -21.76 -6.36
N HIS A 193 7.34 -22.17 -6.78
CA HIS A 193 6.23 -22.53 -5.90
C HIS A 193 5.71 -21.39 -4.99
N ALA A 194 5.94 -20.13 -5.36
CA ALA A 194 5.43 -18.99 -4.60
C ALA A 194 3.90 -19.00 -4.50
N TRP A 195 3.18 -19.48 -5.51
CA TRP A 195 1.72 -19.54 -5.49
C TRP A 195 1.17 -20.61 -4.53
N GLU A 196 1.93 -21.68 -4.31
CA GLU A 196 1.60 -22.78 -3.41
C GLU A 196 1.90 -22.41 -1.94
N ARG A 197 2.94 -21.61 -1.71
CA ARG A 197 3.36 -21.15 -0.37
C ARG A 197 2.76 -19.81 0.05
N GLY A 198 2.35 -18.99 -0.92
CA GLY A 198 1.89 -17.61 -0.71
C GLY A 198 0.70 -17.43 0.24
N LYS A 199 -0.06 -18.51 0.51
CA LYS A 199 -1.11 -18.50 1.53
C LYS A 199 -0.58 -18.11 2.92
N ASP A 200 0.68 -18.46 3.24
CA ASP A 200 1.30 -18.20 4.54
C ASP A 200 2.17 -16.92 4.52
N ALA A 201 2.37 -16.32 3.34
CA ALA A 201 3.14 -15.09 3.19
C ALA A 201 2.36 -13.90 3.77
N LYS A 202 3.05 -13.02 4.50
CA LYS A 202 2.49 -11.76 5.02
C LYS A 202 2.39 -10.74 3.88
N TRP A 203 1.43 -9.83 3.98
CA TRP A 203 1.41 -8.69 3.06
C TRP A 203 2.59 -7.75 3.35
N ARG A 204 3.12 -7.17 2.27
CA ARG A 204 4.21 -6.19 2.30
C ARG A 204 3.74 -4.81 1.86
N VAL A 205 2.86 -4.76 0.87
CA VAL A 205 2.26 -3.51 0.39
C VAL A 205 0.77 -3.74 0.14
N VAL A 206 -0.06 -2.83 0.62
CA VAL A 206 -1.47 -2.71 0.23
C VAL A 206 -1.62 -1.42 -0.56
N THR A 207 -2.05 -1.52 -1.81
CA THR A 207 -2.40 -0.37 -2.65
C THR A 207 -3.91 -0.22 -2.68
N LEU A 208 -4.40 0.92 -2.22
CA LEU A 208 -5.79 1.34 -2.32
C LEU A 208 -5.92 2.30 -3.50
N PHE A 209 -6.87 2.09 -4.41
CA PHE A 209 -6.96 2.90 -5.63
C PHE A 209 -8.39 3.26 -6.00
N ARG A 210 -8.53 4.39 -6.71
CA ARG A 210 -9.82 4.84 -7.24
C ARG A 210 -10.38 3.82 -8.21
N LEU A 211 -11.65 3.46 -8.00
CA LEU A 211 -12.40 2.72 -9.00
C LEU A 211 -12.56 3.61 -10.24
N LYS A 212 -12.12 3.12 -11.39
CA LYS A 212 -12.47 3.78 -12.66
C LYS A 212 -13.98 3.68 -12.82
N ALA A 213 -14.63 4.80 -13.07
CA ALA A 213 -16.03 4.78 -13.49
C ALA A 213 -16.14 3.88 -14.73
N ALA A 214 -17.05 2.90 -14.66
CA ALA A 214 -17.36 2.01 -15.77
C ALA A 214 -18.03 2.78 -16.93
#